data_AF-A0A7Y3ADY1-F1
#
_entry.id   AF-A0A7Y3ADY1-F1
#
_cell.length_a   1.000
_cell.length_b   1.000
_cell.length_c   1.000
_cell.angle_alpha   90.00
_cell.angle_beta   90.00
_cell.angle_gamma   90.00
#
_symmetry.space_group_name_H-M   'P 1'
#
loop_
_entity.id
_entity.type
_entity.pdbx_description
1 polymer ?
#
loop_
_entity_poly.entity_id
_entity_poly.type
_entity_poly.pdbx_seq_one_letter_code
_entity_poly.pdbx_strand_id
1 'polypeptide(L)'
;MLSQQEFNEKVARLKEEIKRITDVDDPAVIEETATRLKGCNYAPPILGDRDFFLNCTAKELLGEIDRIIASSDSAAISSDEEEYQRLQIKLQHVSVLVFYFKELADLRRGLPEAWDEIDELYIFD
;
A
#
# COMPACT_ATOMS: atom_id res chain seq x y z
N MET A 1 23.08 -5.25 8.16
CA MET A 1 22.60 -3.95 7.67
C MET A 1 21.96 -4.18 6.32
N LEU A 2 20.80 -3.55 6.06
CA LEU A 2 20.14 -3.60 4.76
C LEU A 2 20.91 -2.71 3.80
N SER A 3 21.50 -3.31 2.78
CA SER A 3 22.17 -2.61 1.69
C SER A 3 21.16 -2.08 0.67
N GLN A 4 21.60 -1.14 -0.17
CA GLN A 4 20.81 -0.64 -1.30
C GLN A 4 20.39 -1.78 -2.25
N GLN A 5 21.25 -2.78 -2.45
CA GLN A 5 20.94 -3.94 -3.28
C GLN A 5 19.81 -4.77 -2.66
N GLU A 6 19.93 -5.15 -1.39
CA GLU A 6 18.89 -5.93 -0.71
C GLU A 6 17.56 -5.15 -0.63
N PHE A 7 17.61 -3.84 -0.44
CA PHE A 7 16.43 -2.98 -0.51
C PHE A 7 15.76 -3.08 -1.87
N ASN A 8 16.51 -2.90 -2.96
CA ASN A 8 16.00 -2.98 -4.32
C ASN A 8 15.39 -4.36 -4.62
N GLU A 9 16.04 -5.44 -4.18
CA GLU A 9 15.54 -6.81 -4.35
C GLU A 9 14.22 -7.03 -3.60
N LYS A 10 14.11 -6.54 -2.37
CA LYS A 10 12.87 -6.65 -1.59
C LYS A 10 11.73 -5.84 -2.19
N VAL A 11 11.99 -4.60 -2.60
CA VAL A 11 10.99 -3.78 -3.30
C VAL A 11 10.56 -4.43 -4.61
N ALA A 12 11.49 -5.00 -5.38
CA ALA A 12 11.15 -5.70 -6.61
C ALA A 12 10.19 -6.87 -6.36
N ARG A 13 10.41 -7.65 -5.29
CA ARG A 13 9.47 -8.73 -4.90
C ARG A 13 8.09 -8.19 -4.55
N LEU A 14 8.01 -7.11 -3.77
CA LEU A 14 6.74 -6.47 -3.42
C LEU A 14 5.99 -5.93 -4.65
N LYS A 15 6.70 -5.38 -5.64
CA LYS A 15 6.10 -4.98 -6.92
C LYS A 15 5.60 -6.17 -7.73
N GLU A 16 6.33 -7.28 -7.74
CA GLU A 16 5.88 -8.51 -8.39
C GLU A 16 4.65 -9.10 -7.69
N GLU A 17 4.52 -8.95 -6.37
CA GLU A 17 3.31 -9.32 -5.66
C GLU A 17 2.12 -8.50 -6.15
N ILE A 18 2.25 -7.16 -6.28
CA ILE A 18 1.17 -6.31 -6.80
C ILE A 18 0.75 -6.73 -8.20
N LYS A 19 1.70 -7.03 -9.09
CA LYS A 19 1.40 -7.48 -10.47
C LYS A 19 0.67 -8.83 -10.51
N ARG A 20 0.76 -9.65 -9.47
CA ARG A 20 0.08 -10.95 -9.36
C ARG A 20 -1.28 -10.85 -8.68
N ILE A 21 -1.56 -9.74 -8.00
CA ILE A 21 -2.89 -9.50 -7.44
C ILE A 21 -3.86 -9.42 -8.60
N THR A 22 -4.90 -10.25 -8.52
CA THR A 22 -6.07 -10.10 -9.36
C THR A 22 -6.92 -9.02 -8.69
N ASP A 23 -6.95 -7.82 -9.28
CA ASP A 23 -7.79 -6.72 -8.82
C ASP A 23 -8.95 -6.51 -9.81
N VAL A 24 -9.97 -5.76 -9.39
CA VAL A 24 -11.05 -5.30 -10.25
C VAL A 24 -10.72 -3.89 -10.72
N ASP A 25 -10.43 -3.74 -12.01
CA ASP A 25 -10.17 -2.44 -12.66
C ASP A 25 -11.47 -1.74 -13.12
N ASP A 26 -12.66 -2.25 -12.74
CA ASP A 26 -13.94 -1.62 -13.06
C ASP A 26 -14.14 -0.37 -12.17
N PRO A 27 -14.21 0.84 -12.76
CA PRO A 27 -14.39 2.08 -12.00
C PRO A 27 -15.63 2.09 -11.10
N ALA A 28 -16.71 1.43 -11.51
CA ALA A 28 -17.94 1.39 -10.71
C ALA A 28 -17.75 0.59 -9.42
N VAL A 29 -17.07 -0.55 -9.50
CA VAL A 29 -16.76 -1.41 -8.34
C VAL A 29 -15.76 -0.73 -7.41
N ILE A 30 -14.76 -0.05 -7.98
CA ILE A 30 -13.79 0.73 -7.21
C ILE A 30 -14.50 1.85 -6.43
N GLU A 31 -15.36 2.62 -7.08
CA GLU A 31 -16.10 3.73 -6.44
C GLU A 31 -17.07 3.23 -5.37
N GLU A 32 -17.80 2.14 -5.63
CA GLU A 32 -18.70 1.51 -4.66
C GLU A 32 -17.94 1.03 -3.42
N THR A 33 -16.86 0.29 -3.63
CA THR A 33 -16.01 -0.23 -2.54
C THR A 33 -15.38 0.92 -1.75
N ALA A 34 -14.84 1.93 -2.42
CA ALA A 34 -14.26 3.11 -1.79
C ALA A 34 -15.30 3.86 -0.95
N THR A 35 -16.52 4.02 -1.44
CA THR A 35 -17.61 4.69 -0.72
C THR A 35 -17.97 3.96 0.58
N ARG A 36 -18.07 2.62 0.54
CA ARG A 36 -18.32 1.81 1.75
C ARG A 36 -17.16 1.92 2.75
N LEU A 37 -15.92 1.84 2.28
CA LEU A 37 -14.72 1.87 3.13
C LEU A 37 -14.43 3.27 3.72
N LYS A 38 -14.86 4.36 3.07
CA LYS A 38 -14.80 5.71 3.65
C LYS A 38 -15.56 5.81 4.97
N GLY A 39 -16.64 5.06 5.13
CA GLY A 39 -17.40 4.97 6.39
C GLY A 39 -16.67 4.19 7.50
N CYS A 40 -15.74 3.32 7.14
CA CYS A 40 -15.03 2.41 8.05
C CYS A 40 -13.64 2.93 8.46
N ASN A 41 -13.24 4.15 8.08
CA ASN A 41 -11.88 4.67 8.27
C ASN A 41 -10.76 3.74 7.78
N TYR A 42 -11.05 2.85 6.83
CA TYR A 42 -10.08 1.90 6.30
C TYR A 42 -9.04 2.64 5.44
N ALA A 43 -7.81 2.68 5.93
CA ALA A 43 -6.66 3.25 5.22
C ALA A 43 -5.35 2.74 5.82
N PRO A 44 -4.26 2.64 5.04
CA PRO A 44 -2.94 2.40 5.61
C PRO A 44 -2.59 3.56 6.57
N PRO A 45 -2.10 3.28 7.79
CA PRO A 45 -1.83 4.31 8.79
C PRO A 45 -0.72 5.31 8.41
N ILE A 46 0.01 5.02 7.34
CA ILE A 46 1.20 5.76 6.87
C ILE A 46 0.86 6.68 5.68
N LEU A 47 -0.34 6.53 5.09
CA LEU A 47 -0.67 7.19 3.84
C LEU A 47 -1.41 8.52 4.08
N GLY A 48 -0.91 9.60 3.46
CA GLY A 48 -1.44 10.96 3.66
C GLY A 48 -2.76 11.25 2.92
N ASP A 49 -3.07 10.50 1.85
CA ASP A 49 -4.26 10.70 1.02
C ASP A 49 -5.11 9.43 0.91
N ARG A 50 -5.97 9.20 1.91
CA ARG A 50 -6.87 8.04 1.96
C ARG A 50 -7.71 7.90 0.69
N ASP A 51 -8.19 9.01 0.15
CA ASP A 51 -9.07 8.99 -1.01
C ASP A 51 -8.32 8.54 -2.26
N PHE A 52 -7.05 8.94 -2.41
CA PHE A 52 -6.19 8.37 -3.44
C PHE A 52 -6.06 6.85 -3.29
N PHE A 53 -5.76 6.35 -2.09
CA PHE A 53 -5.54 4.91 -1.89
C PHE A 53 -6.78 4.06 -2.15
N LEU A 54 -7.95 4.48 -1.66
CA LEU A 54 -9.20 3.71 -1.86
C LEU A 54 -9.60 3.60 -3.33
N ASN A 55 -9.18 4.56 -4.17
CA ASN A 55 -9.51 4.59 -5.60
C ASN A 55 -8.36 4.15 -6.51
N CYS A 56 -7.17 3.89 -5.97
CA CYS A 56 -6.02 3.59 -6.83
C CYS A 56 -6.13 2.19 -7.44
N THR A 57 -5.69 2.09 -8.68
CA THR A 57 -5.46 0.82 -9.39
C THR A 57 -4.08 0.25 -9.04
N ALA A 58 -3.85 -1.03 -9.35
CA ALA A 58 -2.54 -1.66 -9.19
C ALA A 58 -1.42 -0.87 -9.92
N LYS A 59 -1.75 -0.29 -11.07
CA LYS A 59 -0.82 0.54 -11.86
C LYS A 59 -0.46 1.84 -11.13
N GLU A 60 -1.44 2.50 -10.53
CA GLU A 60 -1.22 3.74 -9.78
C GLU A 60 -0.46 3.49 -8.49
N LEU A 61 -0.73 2.37 -7.80
CA LEU A 61 0.04 1.97 -6.62
C LEU A 61 1.51 1.69 -6.96
N LEU A 62 1.78 1.00 -8.08
CA LEU A 62 3.17 0.80 -8.54
C LEU A 62 3.89 2.13 -8.79
N GLY A 63 3.19 3.10 -9.38
CA GLY A 63 3.70 4.46 -9.56
C GLY A 63 3.96 5.18 -8.23
N GLU A 64 3.10 4.98 -7.24
CA GLU A 64 3.31 5.52 -5.88
C GLU A 64 4.54 4.90 -5.20
N ILE A 65 4.74 3.59 -5.33
CA ILE A 65 5.93 2.91 -4.84
C ILE A 65 7.18 3.47 -5.52
N ASP A 66 7.13 3.72 -6.84
CA ASP A 66 8.23 4.36 -7.57
C ASP A 66 8.55 5.76 -7.03
N ARG A 67 7.51 6.54 -6.66
CA ARG A 67 7.71 7.85 -6.01
C ARG A 67 8.36 7.71 -4.64
N ILE A 68 7.93 6.77 -3.81
CA ILE A 68 8.48 6.54 -2.45
C ILE A 68 9.95 6.09 -2.49
N ILE A 69 10.32 5.22 -3.44
CA ILE A 69 11.71 4.78 -3.54
C ILE A 69 12.60 5.92 -4.07
N ALA A 70 12.09 6.71 -5.01
CA ALA A 70 12.82 7.81 -5.63
C ALA A 70 12.88 9.09 -4.77
N SER A 71 12.03 9.22 -3.75
CA SER A 71 12.06 10.38 -2.87
C SER A 71 13.37 10.41 -2.09
N SER A 72 14.31 11.25 -2.49
CA SER A 72 15.41 11.63 -1.60
C SER A 72 14.79 12.46 -0.49
N ASP A 73 14.80 11.94 0.74
CA ASP A 73 14.62 12.81 1.89
C ASP A 73 15.67 13.91 1.77
N SER A 74 15.25 15.17 1.72
CA SER A 74 16.10 16.29 1.32
C SER A 74 17.22 16.61 2.34
N ALA A 75 17.36 15.80 3.39
CA ALA A 75 18.46 15.85 4.32
C ALA A 75 19.67 15.15 3.69
N ALA A 76 20.82 15.83 3.68
CA ALA A 76 22.08 15.19 3.33
C ALA A 76 22.30 13.99 4.28
N ILE A 77 22.47 12.79 3.72
CA ILE A 77 22.84 11.60 4.49
C ILE A 77 24.19 11.89 5.14
N SER A 78 24.23 11.89 6.47
CA SER A 78 25.44 12.21 7.22
C SER A 78 26.18 10.96 7.72
N SER A 79 25.55 9.77 7.65
CA SER A 79 26.16 8.50 8.03
C SER A 79 25.54 7.26 7.37
N ASP A 80 26.26 6.13 7.40
CA ASP A 80 25.76 4.81 6.97
C ASP A 80 24.56 4.31 7.82
N GLU A 81 24.46 4.73 9.08
CA GLU A 81 23.35 4.37 9.95
C GLU A 81 22.05 5.10 9.54
N GLU A 82 22.14 6.38 9.18
CA GLU A 82 21.01 7.13 8.64
C GLU A 82 20.52 6.55 7.31
N GLU A 83 21.44 6.15 6.43
CA GLU A 83 21.11 5.45 5.19
C GLU A 83 20.35 4.16 5.48
N TYR A 84 20.86 3.34 6.39
CA TYR A 84 20.24 2.07 6.77
C TYR A 84 18.81 2.28 7.31
N GLN A 85 18.63 3.20 8.26
CA GLN A 85 17.32 3.50 8.83
C GLN A 85 16.35 4.02 7.77
N ARG A 86 16.81 4.87 6.86
CA ARG A 86 15.97 5.37 5.76
C ARG A 86 15.50 4.24 4.83
N LEU A 87 16.39 3.33 4.44
CA LEU A 87 16.02 2.18 3.62
C LEU A 87 15.01 1.27 4.35
N GLN A 88 15.15 1.09 5.66
CA GLN A 88 14.18 0.36 6.48
C GLN A 88 12.80 1.02 6.48
N ILE A 89 12.74 2.34 6.71
CA ILE A 89 11.48 3.09 6.75
C ILE A 89 10.78 3.03 5.39
N LYS A 90 11.50 3.27 4.28
CA LYS A 90 10.95 3.14 2.93
C LYS A 90 10.42 1.74 2.66
N LEU A 91 11.18 0.72 3.03
CA LEU A 91 10.77 -0.67 2.83
C LEU A 91 9.51 -1.00 3.64
N GLN A 92 9.44 -0.53 4.89
CA GLN A 92 8.27 -0.72 5.75
C GLN A 92 7.05 -0.02 5.15
N HIS A 93 7.21 1.22 4.66
CA HIS A 93 6.14 1.97 4.01
C HIS A 93 5.60 1.21 2.79
N VAL A 94 6.48 0.76 1.88
CA VAL A 94 6.08 -0.03 0.71
C VAL A 94 5.41 -1.34 1.12
N SER A 95 5.91 -2.02 2.14
CA SER A 95 5.33 -3.29 2.63
C SER A 95 3.91 -3.10 3.16
N VAL A 96 3.68 -2.03 3.94
CA VAL A 96 2.35 -1.69 4.46
C VAL A 96 1.40 -1.38 3.31
N LEU A 97 1.84 -0.61 2.31
CA LEU A 97 0.99 -0.31 1.14
C LEU A 97 0.59 -1.55 0.35
N VAL A 98 1.54 -2.46 0.13
CA VAL A 98 1.26 -3.73 -0.57
C VAL A 98 0.29 -4.60 0.22
N PHE A 99 0.43 -4.64 1.56
CA PHE A 99 -0.46 -5.39 2.42
C PHE A 99 -1.91 -4.88 2.32
N TYR A 100 -2.14 -3.60 2.57
CA TYR A 100 -3.48 -3.00 2.50
C TYR A 100 -4.07 -3.07 1.10
N PHE A 101 -3.25 -3.00 0.04
CA PHE A 101 -3.78 -3.10 -1.31
C PHE A 101 -4.26 -4.50 -1.66
N LYS A 102 -3.65 -5.55 -1.10
CA LYS A 102 -4.16 -6.92 -1.25
C LYS A 102 -5.54 -7.07 -0.65
N GLU A 103 -5.70 -6.60 0.58
CA GLU A 103 -6.99 -6.57 1.27
C GLU A 103 -8.02 -5.75 0.47
N LEU A 104 -7.63 -4.56 -0.03
CA LEU A 104 -8.50 -3.74 -0.87
C LEU A 104 -8.93 -4.46 -2.15
N ALA A 105 -8.02 -5.17 -2.82
CA ALA A 105 -8.34 -5.95 -4.02
C ALA A 105 -9.30 -7.10 -3.71
N ASP A 106 -9.15 -7.78 -2.56
CA ASP A 106 -10.05 -8.82 -2.11
C ASP A 106 -11.45 -8.27 -1.78
N LEU A 107 -11.53 -7.08 -1.17
CA LEU A 107 -12.78 -6.36 -0.94
C LEU A 107 -13.47 -5.97 -2.25
N ARG A 108 -12.73 -5.43 -3.22
CA ARG A 108 -13.23 -5.08 -4.56
C ARG A 108 -13.72 -6.31 -5.33
N ARG A 109 -13.10 -7.47 -5.12
CA ARG A 109 -13.55 -8.75 -5.69
C ARG A 109 -14.83 -9.28 -5.03
N GLY A 110 -15.29 -8.64 -3.96
CA GLY A 110 -16.47 -9.06 -3.23
C GLY A 110 -16.26 -10.37 -2.48
N LEU A 111 -15.03 -10.68 -2.05
CA LEU A 111 -14.79 -11.85 -1.20
C LEU A 111 -15.53 -11.64 0.14
N PRO A 112 -16.51 -12.51 0.47
CA PRO A 112 -17.30 -12.34 1.69
C PRO A 112 -16.45 -12.30 2.95
N GLU A 113 -15.43 -13.16 3.03
CA GLU A 113 -14.57 -13.26 4.20
C GLU A 113 -13.77 -11.97 4.48
N ALA A 114 -13.41 -11.23 3.42
CA ALA A 114 -12.72 -9.95 3.57
C ALA A 114 -13.68 -8.87 4.11
N TRP A 115 -14.95 -8.89 3.69
CA TRP A 115 -15.96 -7.97 4.20
C TRP A 115 -16.39 -8.31 5.62
N ASP A 116 -16.45 -9.59 5.99
CA ASP A 116 -16.73 -10.02 7.36
C ASP A 116 -15.67 -9.46 8.34
N GLU A 117 -14.39 -9.49 7.96
CA GLU A 117 -13.30 -8.91 8.77
C GLU A 117 -13.45 -7.39 8.92
N ILE A 118 -13.81 -6.66 7.86
CA ILE A 118 -14.08 -5.22 7.94
C ILE A 118 -15.29 -4.91 8.83
N ASP A 119 -16.38 -5.67 8.67
CA ASP A 119 -17.59 -5.47 9.43
C ASP A 119 -17.36 -5.77 10.93
N GLU A 120 -16.60 -6.82 11.26
CA GLU A 120 -16.16 -7.14 12.63
C GLU A 120 -15.30 -6.02 13.25
N LEU A 121 -14.36 -5.48 12.48
CA LEU A 121 -13.39 -4.49 12.99
C LEU A 121 -13.96 -3.06 13.09
N TYR A 122 -14.96 -2.70 12.28
CA TYR A 122 -15.37 -1.30 12.11
C TYR A 122 -16.86 -1.01 12.23
N ILE A 123 -17.75 -2.01 12.20
CA ILE A 123 -19.21 -1.80 12.27
C ILE A 123 -19.78 -2.10 13.66
N PHE A 124 -19.07 -2.84 14.52
CA PHE A 124 -19.54 -3.21 15.85
C PHE A 124 -19.09 -2.29 17.01
N ASP A 125 -18.63 -1.06 16.72
CA ASP A 125 -18.31 -0.03 17.73
C ASP A 125 -19.36 1.11 17.78
#